data_AF-E0TZA0-F1
#
_entry.id   AF-E0TZA0-F1
#
_cell.length_a   1.000
_cell.length_b   1.000
_cell.length_c   1.000
_cell.angle_alpha   90.00
_cell.angle_beta   90.00
_cell.angle_gamma   90.00
#
_symmetry.space_group_name_H-M   'P 1'
#
loop_
_entity.id
_entity.type
_entity.pdbx_description
1 polymer ?
#
loop_
_entity_poly.entity_id
_entity_poly.type
_entity_poly.pdbx_seq_one_letter_code
_entity_poly.pdbx_strand_id
1 'polypeptide(L)'
;MFKKVVIGTLALGISLGIGGTLASPASAAEFSTKEVKAQATKYISDYKVTYWGYSDVDDIPDYYSYSKDGYTGTLKLSHVEPRYDGGWTAFYYGYVSN
;
A
#
# COMPACT_ATOMS: atom_id res chain seq x y z
N MET A 1 3.91 -19.88 -28.12
CA MET A 1 4.77 -20.89 -27.48
C MET A 1 5.85 -20.17 -26.67
N PHE A 2 5.68 -20.06 -25.36
CA PHE A 2 6.70 -19.51 -24.47
C PHE A 2 6.90 -20.44 -23.29
N LYS A 3 8.16 -20.84 -23.10
CA LYS A 3 8.64 -21.87 -22.17
C LYS A 3 8.46 -21.40 -20.72
N LYS A 4 7.83 -22.23 -19.88
CA LYS A 4 7.78 -22.05 -18.43
C LYS A 4 9.06 -22.61 -17.83
N VAL A 5 9.88 -21.76 -17.23
CA VAL A 5 11.01 -22.19 -16.41
C VAL A 5 10.47 -22.47 -15.01
N VAL A 6 10.40 -23.75 -14.65
CA VAL A 6 10.10 -24.21 -13.29
C VAL A 6 11.43 -24.24 -12.54
N ILE A 7 11.61 -23.33 -11.59
CA ILE A 7 12.69 -23.39 -10.61
C ILE A 7 12.04 -23.81 -9.30
N GLY A 8 12.13 -25.11 -9.01
CA GLY A 8 11.79 -25.68 -7.71
C GLY A 8 13.08 -26.08 -6.99
N THR A 9 13.29 -25.54 -5.78
CA THR A 9 14.19 -26.01 -4.70
C THR A 9 14.06 -24.98 -3.58
N LEU A 10 13.99 -25.27 -2.29
CA LEU A 10 13.96 -26.49 -1.48
C LEU A 10 13.55 -26.04 -0.05
N ALA A 11 12.87 -26.89 0.70
CA ALA A 11 12.36 -26.67 2.05
C ALA A 11 13.42 -26.28 3.11
N LEU A 12 12.95 -25.66 4.20
CA LEU A 12 13.37 -25.76 5.63
C LEU A 12 12.59 -24.65 6.36
N GLY A 13 11.50 -24.90 7.09
CA GLY A 13 11.42 -25.75 8.27
C GLY A 13 11.30 -24.86 9.50
N ILE A 14 10.08 -24.61 9.99
CA ILE A 14 9.85 -24.28 11.41
C ILE A 14 8.57 -25.00 11.85
N SER A 15 8.78 -26.15 12.48
CA SER A 15 7.75 -26.96 13.13
C SER A 15 7.63 -26.49 14.58
N LEU A 16 6.54 -25.81 14.96
CA LEU A 16 6.16 -25.64 16.36
C LEU A 16 4.63 -25.51 16.46
N GLY A 17 3.97 -26.54 17.00
CA GLY A 17 2.54 -26.49 17.31
C GLY A 17 1.90 -27.87 17.45
N ILE A 18 1.83 -28.34 18.68
CA ILE A 18 1.41 -29.67 19.12
C ILE A 18 -0.12 -29.78 19.16
N GLY A 19 -0.67 -30.91 18.69
CA GLY A 19 -1.91 -31.48 19.23
C GLY A 19 -3.22 -31.14 18.52
N GLY A 20 -3.74 -32.08 17.72
CA GLY A 20 -5.12 -32.07 17.26
C GLY A 20 -5.35 -33.02 16.09
N THR A 21 -5.48 -34.33 16.35
CA THR A 21 -5.95 -35.28 15.34
C THR A 21 -7.45 -35.06 15.09
N LEU A 22 -7.82 -34.47 13.96
CA LEU A 22 -9.12 -34.69 13.34
C LEU A 22 -8.98 -34.71 11.81
N ALA A 23 -9.17 -35.92 11.28
CA ALA A 23 -9.68 -36.30 9.97
C ALA A 23 -9.34 -35.41 8.75
N SER A 24 -8.69 -36.02 7.76
CA SER A 24 -8.81 -35.63 6.37
C SER A 24 -10.28 -35.51 5.96
N PRO A 25 -10.70 -34.38 5.36
CA PRO A 25 -11.47 -34.43 4.15
C PRO A 25 -10.48 -34.36 3.00
N ALA A 26 -10.40 -35.46 2.25
CA ALA A 26 -10.11 -35.38 0.84
C ALA A 26 -11.21 -34.52 0.21
N SER A 27 -11.01 -33.21 0.23
CA SER A 27 -11.79 -32.28 -0.56
C SER A 27 -10.75 -31.51 -1.33
N ALA A 28 -10.77 -31.72 -2.64
CA ALA A 28 -10.18 -30.81 -3.59
C ALA A 28 -10.65 -29.39 -3.23
N ALA A 29 -9.86 -28.68 -2.43
CA ALA A 29 -9.87 -27.24 -2.46
C ALA A 29 -9.28 -26.94 -3.82
N GLU A 30 -10.18 -26.85 -4.81
CA GLU A 30 -9.92 -26.20 -6.08
C GLU A 30 -9.11 -24.97 -5.72
N PHE A 31 -7.82 -25.02 -6.06
CA PHE A 31 -6.90 -23.92 -5.88
C PHE A 31 -7.53 -22.83 -6.74
N SER A 32 -8.35 -21.98 -6.10
CA SER A 32 -8.86 -20.79 -6.73
C SER A 32 -7.59 -20.03 -6.99
N THR A 33 -7.13 -20.13 -8.23
CA THR A 33 -6.05 -19.35 -8.80
C THR A 33 -6.61 -17.94 -8.79
N LYS A 34 -6.69 -17.33 -7.59
CA LYS A 34 -6.86 -15.90 -7.44
C LYS A 34 -5.64 -15.38 -8.14
N GLU A 35 -5.85 -14.95 -9.38
CA GLU A 35 -4.92 -14.14 -10.11
C GLU A 35 -4.50 -13.03 -9.14
N VAL A 36 -3.32 -13.17 -8.56
CA VAL A 36 -2.70 -12.08 -7.82
C VAL A 36 -2.36 -11.08 -8.90
N LYS A 37 -3.33 -10.21 -9.23
CA LYS A 37 -3.08 -9.04 -10.06
C LYS A 37 -1.87 -8.37 -9.43
N ALA A 38 -0.78 -8.29 -10.17
CA ALA A 38 0.38 -7.53 -9.74
C ALA A 38 -0.12 -6.11 -9.44
N GLN A 39 -0.04 -5.70 -8.17
CA GLN A 39 -0.48 -4.37 -7.78
C GLN A 39 0.41 -3.36 -8.49
N ALA A 40 -0.20 -2.47 -9.26
CA ALA A 40 0.52 -1.42 -9.96
C ALA A 40 0.97 -0.41 -8.91
N THR A 41 2.27 -0.13 -8.83
CA THR A 41 2.81 0.87 -7.90
C THR A 41 3.18 2.12 -8.68
N LYS A 42 2.78 3.30 -8.19
CA LYS A 42 3.03 4.60 -8.80
C LYS A 42 3.65 5.53 -7.76
N TYR A 43 4.67 6.27 -8.16
CA TYR A 43 5.21 7.35 -7.34
C TYR A 43 4.44 8.65 -7.61
N ILE A 44 3.97 9.29 -6.55
CA ILE A 44 3.37 10.62 -6.57
C ILE A 44 4.40 11.60 -6.00
N SER A 45 4.74 12.61 -6.81
CA SER A 45 5.55 13.74 -6.39
C SER A 45 4.68 14.99 -6.32
N ASP A 46 4.90 15.82 -5.30
CA ASP A 46 4.35 17.18 -5.21
C ASP A 46 2.80 17.24 -5.21
N TYR A 47 2.16 16.30 -4.53
CA TYR A 47 0.71 16.33 -4.36
C TYR A 47 0.30 17.48 -3.44
N LYS A 48 -0.35 18.48 -4.03
CA LYS A 48 -0.74 19.71 -3.35
C LYS A 48 -2.08 19.55 -2.62
N VAL A 49 -2.09 19.88 -1.33
CA VAL A 49 -3.29 19.99 -0.50
C VAL A 49 -3.34 21.38 0.11
N THR A 50 -4.51 22.02 0.07
CA THR A 50 -4.72 23.33 0.69
C THR A 50 -5.52 23.16 1.97
N TYR A 51 -4.99 23.69 3.07
CA TYR A 51 -5.67 23.71 4.36
C TYR A 51 -6.11 25.14 4.70
N TRP A 52 -7.39 25.26 5.03
CA TRP A 52 -8.01 26.49 5.50
C TRP A 52 -8.38 26.29 6.97
N GLY A 53 -8.03 27.24 7.82
CA GLY A 53 -8.40 27.21 9.25
C GLY A 53 -7.35 26.64 10.20
N TYR A 54 -6.18 26.20 9.70
CA TYR A 54 -5.04 25.95 10.57
C TYR A 54 -4.28 27.26 10.80
N SER A 55 -4.21 27.68 12.07
CA SER A 55 -3.45 28.87 12.47
C SER A 55 -1.95 28.60 12.46
N ASP A 56 -1.55 27.39 12.84
CA ASP A 56 -0.14 27.00 12.94
C ASP A 56 0.22 25.93 11.89
N VAL A 57 1.48 25.94 11.48
CA VAL A 57 2.01 24.97 10.52
C VAL A 57 2.04 23.54 11.11
N ASP A 58 2.15 23.43 12.44
CA ASP A 58 2.25 22.15 13.17
C ASP A 58 0.92 21.36 13.16
N ASP A 59 -0.21 22.04 12.93
CA ASP A 59 -1.52 21.40 12.75
C ASP A 59 -1.65 20.68 11.38
N ILE A 60 -0.71 20.91 10.46
CA ILE A 60 -0.73 20.24 9.15
C ILE A 60 -0.22 18.82 9.33
N PRO A 61 -1.00 17.81 8.92
CA PRO A 61 -0.61 16.42 9.13
C PRO A 61 0.63 16.05 8.32
N ASP A 62 1.57 15.32 8.92
CA ASP A 62 2.74 14.77 8.23
C ASP A 62 2.39 13.75 7.14
N TYR A 63 1.17 13.22 7.14
CA TYR A 63 0.73 12.17 6.24
C TYR A 63 -0.64 12.46 5.66
N TYR A 64 -0.77 12.25 4.35
CA TYR A 64 -2.01 12.43 3.61
C TYR A 64 -2.49 11.11 3.00
N SER A 65 -3.75 10.75 3.27
CA SER A 65 -4.39 9.60 2.66
C SER A 65 -4.77 9.90 1.21
N TYR A 66 -4.04 9.30 0.28
CA TYR A 66 -4.28 9.45 -1.15
C TYR A 66 -5.21 8.35 -1.65
N SER A 67 -6.25 8.76 -2.38
CA SER A 67 -7.12 7.86 -3.13
C SER A 67 -7.56 8.57 -4.41
N LYS A 68 -6.95 8.20 -5.54
CA LYS A 68 -7.28 8.79 -6.84
C LYS A 68 -6.96 7.82 -7.98
N ASP A 69 -7.81 7.78 -9.00
CA ASP A 69 -7.62 6.97 -10.20
C ASP A 69 -7.40 5.46 -9.91
N GLY A 70 -8.03 4.96 -8.83
CA GLY A 70 -7.88 3.57 -8.34
C GLY A 70 -6.65 3.34 -7.46
N TYR A 71 -5.68 4.25 -7.45
CA TYR A 71 -4.51 4.13 -6.59
C TYR A 71 -4.81 4.65 -5.19
N THR A 72 -4.41 3.86 -4.19
CA THR A 72 -4.52 4.21 -2.77
C THR A 72 -3.17 4.11 -2.09
N GLY A 73 -2.96 4.95 -1.06
CA GLY A 73 -1.75 4.90 -0.26
C GLY A 73 -1.63 6.11 0.65
N THR A 74 -0.50 6.20 1.33
CA THR A 74 -0.20 7.31 2.23
C THR A 74 0.98 8.10 1.67
N LEU A 75 0.79 9.40 1.50
CA LEU A 75 1.83 10.31 1.07
C LEU A 75 2.40 11.01 2.30
N LYS A 76 3.72 11.20 2.33
CA LYS A 76 4.45 11.91 3.37
C LYS A 76 4.61 13.39 3.01
N LEU A 77 4.51 14.27 4.00
CA LEU A 77 4.74 15.69 3.87
C LEU A 77 6.19 15.96 3.46
N SER A 78 6.37 16.78 2.43
CA SER A 78 7.65 17.27 1.95
C SER A 78 7.97 18.62 2.58
N HIS A 79 7.08 19.59 2.36
CA HIS A 79 7.19 20.94 2.86
C HIS A 79 5.81 21.61 2.86
N VAL A 80 5.75 22.75 3.53
CA VAL A 80 4.56 23.60 3.62
C VAL A 80 4.93 25.03 3.23
N GLU A 81 4.06 25.68 2.48
CA GLU A 81 4.16 27.08 2.14
C GLU A 81 2.98 27.88 2.73
N PRO A 82 3.23 29.04 3.35
CA PRO A 82 2.16 29.96 3.74
C PRO A 82 1.53 30.57 2.49
N ARG A 83 0.21 30.80 2.55
CA ARG A 83 -0.53 31.49 1.49
C ARG A 83 -0.86 32.91 1.93
N TYR A 84 -0.86 33.83 0.97
CA TYR A 84 -1.30 35.22 1.19
C TYR A 84 -2.74 35.33 1.69
N ASP A 85 -3.56 34.32 1.40
CA ASP A 85 -4.98 34.26 1.75
C ASP A 85 -5.24 33.86 3.23
N GLY A 86 -4.18 33.62 4.02
CA GLY A 86 -4.31 33.17 5.42
C GLY A 86 -4.51 31.66 5.60
N GLY A 87 -4.09 30.86 4.63
CA GLY A 87 -4.09 29.40 4.70
C GLY A 87 -2.71 28.81 4.43
N TRP A 88 -2.64 27.48 4.37
CA TRP A 88 -1.40 26.75 4.12
C TRP A 88 -1.51 25.86 2.89
N THR A 89 -0.41 25.77 2.14
CA THR A 89 -0.25 24.78 1.08
C THR A 89 0.73 23.72 1.54
N ALA A 90 0.28 22.47 1.62
CA ALA A 90 1.12 21.34 1.96
C ALA A 90 1.40 20.49 0.72
N PHE A 91 2.64 20.04 0.57
CA PHE A 91 3.08 19.23 -0.56
C PHE A 91 3.48 17.85 -0.08
N TYR A 92 2.85 16.81 -0.63
CA TYR A 92 3.06 15.43 -0.22
C TYR A 92 3.66 14.58 -1.34
N TYR A 93 4.40 13.53 -0.97
CA TYR A 93 5.00 12.58 -1.90
C TYR A 93 4.97 11.16 -1.33
N GLY A 94 5.01 10.16 -2.20
CA GLY A 94 5.01 8.76 -1.77
C GLY A 94 4.61 7.79 -2.86
N TYR A 95 4.69 6.50 -2.54
CA TYR A 95 4.26 5.43 -3.42
C TYR A 95 2.82 5.04 -3.10
N VAL A 96 2.03 4.80 -4.14
CA VAL A 96 0.63 4.37 -4.05
C VAL A 96 0.44 3.12 -4.89
N SER A 97 -0.53 2.28 -4.53
CA SER A 97 -0.76 0.97 -5.15
C SER A 97 -2.23 0.79 -5.55
N ASN A 98 -2.47 0.00 -6.59
CA ASN A 98 -3.79 -0.42 -7.08
C ASN A 98 -3.77 -1.89 -7.46
#